data_AF-A0A6L7MUZ0-F1
#
_entry.id   AF-A0A6L7MUZ0-F1
#
_cell.length_a   1.000
_cell.length_b   1.000
_cell.length_c   1.000
_cell.angle_alpha   90.00
_cell.angle_beta   90.00
_cell.angle_gamma   90.00
#
_symmetry.space_group_name_H-M   'P 1'
#
loop_
_entity.id
_entity.type
_entity.pdbx_description
1 polymer ?
#
loop_
_entity_poly.entity_id
_entity_poly.type
_entity_poly.pdbx_seq_one_letter_code
_entity_poly.pdbx_strand_id
1 'polypeptide(L)'
;MTKRRRRAQNPSGTGARVGGSLRELLALVCMAIAVDASAAAPDRAAPAGVQRTLPTAGETPTGPSVSPAPDASSAEGSYRGERLSLNFQEVEVRGVLQLIADFIGANLITSDSVTGTMTLRLEDVPWDQALDLILRTEGLAKREYGNVLLIGPADELASQERTELENLRELSELAPLTTEYVRVRYANAAQMVALLGSGAGSVLSERGAAMVDERTNTVVLTDTAERLSGFRAALAKLDIPVRQVLIKGRIVNVNRDYSERLGIRWGGLGREVLEDGRELQYGGMGATADATAEGGKRGNWVVNFAEASSAATRVQMGLAAVDYHLDLELSALASEGHAEIIARPQVVTTDKQQATIESGVEIPYQEASSSGATSTSFKQAVLQLEVVPHVTPNERIIMDLVVKQDTVGTLYNGVPSINTTKIITQVFIDNGQTVVLGGITRTDRNASIAKTPFFGDLPFLGRLFRRSIERDDEHELLIFITPSVVDEPPAVPPSSDLGDAVENGAGS
;
A
#
# COMPACT_ATOMS: atom_id res chain seq x y z
N MET A 1 45.18 47.28 -32.65
CA MET A 1 43.79 47.60 -33.06
C MET A 1 42.97 47.99 -31.84
N THR A 2 42.25 49.10 -31.99
CA THR A 2 41.18 49.66 -31.12
C THR A 2 41.51 50.06 -29.66
N LYS A 3 42.03 51.29 -29.54
CA LYS A 3 42.06 52.18 -28.35
C LYS A 3 40.69 52.84 -28.09
N ARG A 4 40.27 53.00 -26.83
CA ARG A 4 39.49 54.15 -26.31
C ARG A 4 39.80 54.32 -24.81
N ARG A 5 40.74 55.19 -24.43
CA ARG A 5 40.65 56.63 -24.04
C ARG A 5 39.87 56.93 -22.75
N ARG A 6 40.64 57.35 -21.73
CA ARG A 6 40.27 58.09 -20.51
C ARG A 6 39.88 59.56 -20.79
N ARG A 7 39.02 60.13 -19.94
CA ARG A 7 38.99 61.52 -19.42
C ARG A 7 38.06 61.52 -18.19
N ALA A 8 38.50 61.74 -16.94
CA ALA A 8 38.74 63.04 -16.25
C ALA A 8 37.54 64.01 -16.43
N GLN A 9 36.91 64.63 -15.42
CA GLN A 9 37.48 65.34 -14.26
C GLN A 9 36.35 65.75 -13.26
N ASN A 10 36.70 65.85 -11.96
CA ASN A 10 35.98 66.32 -10.75
C ASN A 10 35.72 67.87 -10.76
N PRO A 11 35.27 68.62 -9.70
CA PRO A 11 34.78 68.30 -8.32
C PRO A 11 33.65 69.24 -7.74
N SER A 12 33.24 69.00 -6.48
CA SER A 12 33.27 69.96 -5.32
C SER A 12 32.00 70.12 -4.44
N GLY A 13 32.25 70.16 -3.11
CA GLY A 13 31.35 70.50 -1.99
C GLY A 13 31.14 69.32 -1.01
N THR A 14 31.99 68.99 -0.03
CA THR A 14 32.49 69.73 1.17
C THR A 14 31.34 70.21 2.06
N GLY A 15 31.18 69.88 3.36
CA GLY A 15 31.89 69.09 4.38
C GLY A 15 30.83 68.61 5.42
N ALA A 16 31.10 68.08 6.61
CA ALA A 16 32.28 67.94 7.45
C ALA A 16 32.04 66.81 8.47
N ARG A 17 33.15 66.32 9.05
CA ARG A 17 33.31 65.25 10.06
C ARG A 17 32.52 65.47 11.36
N VAL A 18 32.22 64.36 12.06
CA VAL A 18 32.54 63.95 13.48
C VAL A 18 31.80 62.60 13.66
N GLY A 19 32.29 61.46 14.16
CA GLY A 19 33.27 61.13 15.19
C GLY A 19 32.57 60.58 16.45
N GLY A 20 32.74 59.29 16.77
CA GLY A 20 32.37 58.69 18.08
C GLY A 20 31.02 57.94 18.10
N SER A 21 31.02 56.61 18.27
CA SER A 21 31.10 55.85 19.54
C SER A 21 29.71 55.28 19.85
N LEU A 22 29.44 53.98 19.66
CA LEU A 22 29.64 52.91 20.66
C LEU A 22 29.15 53.23 22.09
N ARG A 23 28.14 54.09 22.23
CA ARG A 23 27.52 54.49 23.52
C ARG A 23 25.99 54.40 23.59
N GLU A 24 25.30 53.76 22.65
CA GLU A 24 23.83 53.59 22.71
C GLU A 24 23.40 52.14 22.92
N LEU A 25 23.97 51.51 23.94
CA LEU A 25 23.53 50.19 24.39
C LEU A 25 23.47 50.18 25.92
N LEU A 26 22.59 51.00 26.50
CA LEU A 26 21.98 50.77 27.82
C LEU A 26 20.93 51.85 28.18
N ALA A 27 19.66 51.48 28.14
CA ALA A 27 18.51 52.02 28.90
C ALA A 27 17.26 51.30 28.35
N LEU A 28 16.29 50.75 29.08
CA LEU A 28 15.93 50.64 30.50
C LEU A 28 14.66 49.73 30.45
N VAL A 29 14.68 48.48 30.97
CA VAL A 29 14.09 48.05 32.26
C VAL A 29 12.67 48.58 32.57
N CYS A 30 11.70 47.65 32.75
CA CYS A 30 10.63 47.60 33.79
C CYS A 30 9.79 46.31 33.61
N MET A 31 9.91 45.30 34.50
CA MET A 31 8.99 44.94 35.64
C MET A 31 7.66 44.28 35.21
N ALA A 32 7.03 43.31 35.89
CA ALA A 32 7.34 42.37 36.98
C ALA A 32 6.12 41.41 37.16
N ILE A 33 6.41 40.14 37.47
CA ILE A 33 5.76 39.17 38.40
C ILE A 33 4.30 39.42 38.89
N ALA A 34 3.42 38.41 38.73
CA ALA A 34 2.61 37.82 39.83
C ALA A 34 1.82 36.57 39.41
N VAL A 35 1.69 35.66 40.38
CA VAL A 35 1.03 34.34 40.45
C VAL A 35 -0.51 34.48 40.51
N ASP A 36 -1.26 33.54 39.90
CA ASP A 36 -2.39 32.90 40.59
C ASP A 36 -2.84 31.58 39.94
N ALA A 37 -3.29 30.65 40.77
CA ALA A 37 -3.93 29.39 40.42
C ALA A 37 -5.46 29.57 40.46
N SER A 38 -6.20 29.06 39.48
CA SER A 38 -7.63 28.75 39.68
C SER A 38 -8.20 27.88 38.56
N ALA A 39 -9.04 26.94 38.98
CA ALA A 39 -9.75 25.96 38.17
C ALA A 39 -11.00 26.55 37.48
N ALA A 40 -11.41 25.96 36.34
CA ALA A 40 -12.82 25.86 35.94
C ALA A 40 -13.02 24.84 34.81
N ALA A 41 -14.11 24.08 34.92
CA ALA A 41 -14.60 23.01 34.05
C ALA A 41 -15.18 23.51 32.71
N PRO A 42 -15.76 22.62 31.86
CA PRO A 42 -17.19 22.41 32.04
C PRO A 42 -17.69 20.96 31.87
N ASP A 43 -18.89 20.82 32.42
CA ASP A 43 -19.83 19.71 32.51
C ASP A 43 -20.41 19.27 31.14
N ARG A 44 -20.59 17.95 30.95
CA ARG A 44 -21.70 17.42 30.14
C ARG A 44 -22.00 15.95 30.49
N ALA A 45 -23.22 15.75 30.95
CA ALA A 45 -23.84 14.50 31.39
C ALA A 45 -24.00 13.41 30.30
N ALA A 46 -23.95 12.14 30.73
CA ALA A 46 -24.62 11.00 30.12
C ALA A 46 -25.03 9.97 31.21
N PRO A 47 -26.21 9.34 31.14
CA PRO A 47 -26.76 8.53 32.23
C PRO A 47 -26.50 7.01 32.11
N ALA A 48 -26.67 6.33 33.26
CA ALA A 48 -27.18 4.96 33.52
C ALA A 48 -27.05 3.89 32.40
N GLY A 49 -26.46 2.71 32.58
CA GLY A 49 -26.44 1.83 33.74
C GLY A 49 -27.33 0.60 33.47
N VAL A 50 -26.76 -0.58 33.22
CA VAL A 50 -27.41 -1.91 33.42
C VAL A 50 -26.34 -2.98 33.67
N GLN A 51 -26.44 -3.66 34.81
CA GLN A 51 -25.69 -4.87 35.17
C GLN A 51 -26.28 -6.11 34.49
N ARG A 52 -25.39 -7.05 34.14
CA ARG A 52 -25.71 -8.41 33.70
C ARG A 52 -25.98 -9.30 34.92
N THR A 53 -27.11 -10.00 34.92
CA THR A 53 -27.27 -11.30 35.60
C THR A 53 -28.07 -12.25 34.70
N LEU A 54 -27.63 -13.51 34.70
CA LEU A 54 -28.24 -14.67 34.02
C LEU A 54 -29.52 -15.14 34.76
N PRO A 55 -30.43 -15.88 34.10
CA PRO A 55 -30.38 -17.34 34.22
C PRO A 55 -30.76 -18.15 32.96
N THR A 56 -30.40 -19.44 33.06
CA THR A 56 -30.49 -20.56 32.12
C THR A 56 -31.89 -21.15 31.94
N ALA A 57 -32.22 -21.59 30.70
CA ALA A 57 -32.65 -22.96 30.31
C ALA A 57 -33.68 -22.94 29.17
N GLY A 58 -33.47 -23.77 28.13
CA GLY A 58 -34.56 -24.28 27.27
C GLY A 58 -34.36 -24.18 25.76
N GLU A 59 -33.63 -25.14 25.21
CA GLU A 59 -33.82 -25.82 23.91
C GLU A 59 -33.73 -25.10 22.54
N THR A 60 -33.29 -25.94 21.60
CA THR A 60 -32.73 -25.81 20.24
C THR A 60 -33.54 -25.02 19.21
N PRO A 61 -32.85 -24.35 18.25
CA PRO A 61 -33.42 -24.25 16.90
C PRO A 61 -32.43 -24.64 15.79
N THR A 62 -32.99 -25.42 14.87
CA THR A 62 -32.51 -25.72 13.52
C THR A 62 -32.49 -24.44 12.66
N GLY A 63 -31.44 -24.22 11.87
CA GLY A 63 -31.47 -23.33 10.71
C GLY A 63 -31.28 -24.13 9.41
N PRO A 64 -31.35 -23.52 8.21
CA PRO A 64 -31.72 -22.12 7.92
C PRO A 64 -32.84 -21.99 6.85
N SER A 65 -33.76 -21.05 7.04
CA SER A 65 -34.61 -20.52 5.95
C SER A 65 -33.95 -19.31 5.32
N VAL A 66 -33.31 -19.53 4.18
CA VAL A 66 -32.93 -18.49 3.22
C VAL A 66 -34.20 -17.98 2.53
N SER A 67 -34.20 -16.69 2.20
CA SER A 67 -35.23 -15.94 1.48
C SER A 67 -35.99 -16.77 0.44
N PRO A 68 -37.31 -16.54 0.31
CA PRO A 68 -38.07 -17.11 -0.79
C PRO A 68 -37.43 -16.68 -2.11
N ALA A 69 -37.25 -17.67 -2.97
CA ALA A 69 -37.06 -17.51 -4.40
C ALA A 69 -38.03 -16.45 -4.94
N PRO A 70 -37.70 -15.74 -6.05
CA PRO A 70 -38.65 -14.84 -6.67
C PRO A 70 -39.95 -15.60 -6.89
N ASP A 71 -41.05 -15.02 -6.41
CA ASP A 71 -42.40 -15.53 -6.59
C ASP A 71 -42.57 -15.97 -8.05
N ALA A 72 -42.66 -17.28 -8.25
CA ALA A 72 -43.15 -17.88 -9.48
C ALA A 72 -44.67 -17.67 -9.53
N SER A 73 -45.10 -16.41 -9.58
CA SER A 73 -46.49 -15.99 -9.73
C SER A 73 -46.58 -14.60 -10.37
N SER A 74 -45.74 -14.36 -11.37
CA SER A 74 -45.87 -13.21 -12.27
C SER A 74 -45.30 -13.55 -13.66
N ALA A 75 -45.77 -14.67 -14.22
CA ALA A 75 -45.75 -14.91 -15.66
C ALA A 75 -47.19 -14.84 -16.19
N GLU A 76 -47.92 -13.78 -15.84
CA GLU A 76 -49.02 -13.34 -16.71
C GLU A 76 -48.35 -12.71 -17.92
N GLY A 77 -48.01 -13.55 -18.91
CA GLY A 77 -47.67 -13.07 -20.23
C GLY A 77 -48.79 -12.13 -20.67
N SER A 78 -48.45 -10.87 -20.96
CA SER A 78 -49.43 -9.94 -21.50
C SER A 78 -49.98 -10.56 -22.78
N TYR A 79 -51.22 -11.04 -22.75
CA TYR A 79 -51.90 -11.54 -23.92
C TYR A 79 -52.06 -10.37 -24.90
N ARG A 80 -51.45 -10.50 -26.08
CA ARG A 80 -51.31 -9.43 -27.08
C ARG A 80 -52.04 -9.77 -28.38
N GLY A 81 -52.72 -10.90 -28.42
CA GLY A 81 -53.45 -11.36 -29.60
C GLY A 81 -54.59 -10.41 -29.98
N GLU A 82 -54.91 -10.41 -31.28
CA GLU A 82 -56.14 -9.81 -31.79
C GLU A 82 -57.37 -10.36 -31.04
N ARG A 83 -58.30 -9.46 -30.74
CA ARG A 83 -59.46 -9.76 -29.90
C ARG A 83 -60.52 -10.50 -30.70
N LEU A 84 -61.01 -11.60 -30.14
CA LEU A 84 -62.06 -12.41 -30.72
C LEU A 84 -63.25 -12.54 -29.77
N SER A 85 -64.43 -12.70 -30.37
CA SER A 85 -65.69 -12.99 -29.66
C SER A 85 -66.30 -14.22 -30.31
N LEU A 86 -66.43 -15.30 -29.54
CA LEU A 86 -66.92 -16.61 -30.00
C LEU A 86 -68.00 -17.10 -29.05
N ASN A 87 -69.06 -17.68 -29.59
CA ASN A 87 -70.14 -18.26 -28.79
C ASN A 87 -70.51 -19.61 -29.38
N PHE A 88 -70.14 -20.67 -28.67
CA PHE A 88 -70.34 -22.06 -29.07
C PHE A 88 -71.02 -22.83 -27.95
N GLN A 89 -72.05 -23.57 -28.33
CA GLN A 89 -72.74 -24.51 -27.46
C GLN A 89 -72.49 -25.90 -28.03
N GLU A 90 -71.88 -26.76 -27.23
CA GLU A 90 -71.66 -28.18 -27.57
C GLU A 90 -70.88 -28.38 -28.89
N VAL A 91 -69.77 -27.66 -29.07
CA VAL A 91 -68.92 -27.76 -30.27
C VAL A 91 -67.71 -28.64 -30.00
N GLU A 92 -67.31 -29.43 -30.99
CA GLU A 92 -66.09 -30.23 -30.92
C GLU A 92 -64.84 -29.34 -30.73
N VAL A 93 -63.98 -29.72 -29.79
CA VAL A 93 -62.74 -28.99 -29.44
C VAL A 93 -61.88 -28.71 -30.69
N ARG A 94 -61.80 -29.68 -31.61
CA ARG A 94 -61.06 -29.57 -32.88
C ARG A 94 -61.57 -28.44 -33.77
N GLY A 95 -62.90 -28.28 -33.85
CA GLY A 95 -63.53 -27.23 -34.65
C GLY A 95 -63.25 -25.83 -34.09
N VAL A 96 -63.24 -25.69 -32.76
CA VAL A 96 -62.88 -24.43 -32.11
C VAL A 96 -61.41 -24.08 -32.33
N LEU A 97 -60.51 -25.06 -32.18
CA LEU A 97 -59.07 -24.87 -32.42
C LEU A 97 -58.77 -24.50 -33.89
N GLN A 98 -59.46 -25.13 -34.84
CA GLN A 98 -59.33 -24.81 -36.26
C GLN A 98 -59.77 -23.38 -36.58
N LEU A 99 -60.89 -22.93 -36.00
CA LEU A 99 -61.36 -21.56 -36.21
C LEU A 99 -60.38 -20.52 -35.66
N ILE A 100 -59.76 -20.80 -34.51
CA ILE A 100 -58.71 -19.93 -33.95
C ILE A 100 -57.48 -19.94 -34.87
N ALA A 101 -57.08 -21.11 -35.38
CA ALA A 101 -55.95 -21.25 -36.31
C ALA A 101 -56.19 -20.50 -37.64
N ASP A 102 -57.40 -20.60 -38.20
CA ASP A 102 -57.83 -19.88 -39.40
C ASP A 102 -57.84 -18.37 -39.18
N PHE A 103 -58.23 -17.92 -37.98
CA PHE A 103 -58.21 -16.51 -37.60
C PHE A 103 -56.79 -15.93 -37.53
N ILE A 104 -55.83 -16.69 -36.99
CA ILE A 104 -54.42 -16.26 -36.88
C ILE A 104 -53.57 -16.58 -38.12
N GLY A 105 -54.14 -17.28 -39.11
CA GLY A 105 -53.43 -17.72 -40.31
C GLY A 105 -52.33 -18.76 -40.06
N ALA A 106 -52.42 -19.53 -38.97
CA ALA A 106 -51.44 -20.57 -38.62
C ALA A 106 -51.90 -21.94 -39.14
N ASN A 107 -50.94 -22.78 -39.56
CA ASN A 107 -51.25 -24.16 -39.92
C ASN A 107 -51.40 -24.99 -38.65
N LEU A 108 -52.56 -25.59 -38.43
CA LEU A 108 -52.85 -26.40 -37.25
C LEU A 108 -52.76 -27.90 -37.56
N ILE A 109 -52.04 -28.64 -36.72
CA ILE A 109 -52.05 -30.10 -36.69
C ILE A 109 -52.60 -30.52 -35.32
N THR A 110 -53.79 -31.12 -35.31
CA THR A 110 -54.39 -31.71 -34.10
C THR A 110 -54.15 -33.22 -34.08
N SER A 111 -53.72 -33.77 -32.95
CA SER A 111 -53.66 -35.23 -32.79
C SER A 111 -55.06 -35.85 -32.80
N ASP A 112 -55.17 -37.11 -33.22
CA ASP A 112 -56.44 -37.83 -33.27
C ASP A 112 -57.03 -38.10 -31.87
N SER A 113 -56.19 -38.00 -30.84
CA SER A 113 -56.51 -38.11 -29.42
C SER A 113 -57.22 -36.86 -28.85
N VAL A 114 -57.36 -35.77 -29.61
CA VAL A 114 -58.14 -34.59 -29.19
C VAL A 114 -59.64 -34.85 -29.42
N THR A 115 -60.32 -35.33 -28.39
CA THR A 115 -61.77 -35.63 -28.39
C THR A 115 -62.47 -34.95 -27.23
N GLY A 116 -63.59 -34.28 -27.49
CA GLY A 116 -64.39 -33.61 -26.47
C GLY A 116 -65.33 -32.58 -27.09
N THR A 117 -66.44 -32.30 -26.42
CA THR A 117 -67.32 -31.17 -26.76
C THR A 117 -67.16 -30.12 -25.67
N MET A 118 -66.95 -28.87 -26.08
CA MET A 118 -66.87 -27.74 -25.16
C MET A 118 -68.02 -26.77 -25.44
N THR A 119 -68.52 -26.15 -24.37
CA THR A 119 -69.39 -24.99 -24.46
C THR A 119 -68.59 -23.79 -24.01
N LEU A 120 -68.42 -22.82 -24.91
CA LEU A 120 -67.51 -21.70 -24.70
C LEU A 120 -68.17 -20.41 -25.18
N ARG A 121 -68.19 -19.40 -24.31
CA ARG A 121 -68.59 -18.04 -24.64
C ARG A 121 -67.44 -17.10 -24.29
N LEU A 122 -66.80 -16.55 -25.32
CA LEU A 122 -65.74 -15.55 -25.24
C LEU A 122 -66.28 -14.23 -25.80
N GLU A 123 -66.05 -13.14 -25.08
CA GLU A 123 -66.47 -11.80 -25.47
C GLU A 123 -65.26 -10.85 -25.29
N ASP A 124 -64.76 -10.30 -26.40
CA ASP A 124 -63.62 -9.36 -26.43
C ASP A 124 -62.32 -9.91 -25.79
N VAL A 125 -62.00 -11.18 -26.04
CA VAL A 125 -60.84 -11.86 -25.45
C VAL A 125 -59.71 -11.99 -26.49
N PRO A 126 -58.45 -11.65 -26.17
CA PRO A 126 -57.28 -11.93 -27.03
C PRO A 126 -57.20 -13.42 -27.42
N TRP A 127 -56.89 -13.73 -28.68
CA TRP A 127 -56.89 -15.11 -29.17
C TRP A 127 -55.87 -16.02 -28.46
N ASP A 128 -54.74 -15.48 -28.01
CA ASP A 128 -53.69 -16.19 -27.29
C ASP A 128 -54.15 -16.56 -25.88
N GLN A 129 -54.91 -15.68 -25.24
CA GLN A 129 -55.59 -15.95 -23.97
C GLN A 129 -56.69 -17.01 -24.14
N ALA A 130 -57.50 -16.86 -25.19
CA ALA A 130 -58.56 -17.80 -25.52
C ALA A 130 -58.00 -19.21 -25.79
N LEU A 131 -56.91 -19.31 -26.55
CA LEU A 131 -56.24 -20.57 -26.86
C LEU A 131 -55.64 -21.20 -25.60
N ASP A 132 -54.94 -20.44 -24.74
CA ASP A 132 -54.38 -20.98 -23.49
C ASP A 132 -55.46 -21.47 -22.53
N LEU A 133 -56.59 -20.75 -22.42
CA LEU A 133 -57.75 -21.18 -21.63
C LEU A 133 -58.31 -22.50 -22.14
N ILE A 134 -58.51 -22.62 -23.45
CA ILE A 134 -59.02 -23.85 -24.09
C ILE A 134 -58.06 -25.02 -23.84
N LEU A 135 -56.76 -24.80 -24.04
CA LEU A 135 -55.74 -25.83 -23.85
C LEU A 135 -55.71 -26.31 -22.39
N ARG A 136 -55.76 -25.40 -21.42
CA ARG A 136 -55.73 -25.75 -19.99
C ARG A 136 -56.97 -26.48 -19.51
N THR A 137 -58.17 -26.09 -19.98
CA THR A 137 -59.44 -26.72 -19.56
C THR A 137 -59.54 -28.16 -20.05
N GLU A 138 -59.07 -28.45 -21.26
CA GLU A 138 -59.11 -29.79 -21.86
C GLU A 138 -57.81 -30.61 -21.66
N GLY A 139 -56.85 -30.10 -20.88
CA GLY A 139 -55.59 -30.80 -20.60
C GLY A 139 -54.67 -30.96 -21.83
N LEU A 140 -54.82 -30.08 -22.82
CA LEU A 140 -54.04 -30.06 -24.05
C LEU A 140 -52.82 -29.14 -23.89
N ALA A 141 -51.78 -29.41 -24.68
CA ALA A 141 -50.62 -28.53 -24.80
C ALA A 141 -50.38 -28.17 -26.26
N LYS A 142 -49.74 -27.01 -26.47
CA LYS A 142 -49.27 -26.57 -27.80
C LYS A 142 -47.77 -26.74 -27.93
N ARG A 143 -47.29 -27.02 -29.14
CA ARG A 143 -45.89 -26.87 -29.57
C ARG A 143 -45.84 -26.11 -30.88
N GLU A 144 -44.93 -25.16 -30.95
CA GLU A 144 -44.77 -24.28 -32.11
C GLU A 144 -43.52 -24.73 -32.89
N TYR A 145 -43.75 -25.25 -34.08
CA TYR A 145 -42.68 -25.60 -35.03
C TYR A 145 -42.70 -24.59 -36.17
N GLY A 146 -42.13 -23.41 -35.93
CA GLY A 146 -42.11 -22.31 -36.90
C GLY A 146 -43.53 -21.82 -37.23
N ASN A 147 -44.05 -22.17 -38.41
CA ASN A 147 -45.37 -21.76 -38.90
C ASN A 147 -46.48 -22.82 -38.69
N VAL A 148 -46.17 -23.90 -37.95
CA VAL A 148 -47.09 -25.00 -37.68
C VAL A 148 -47.31 -25.12 -36.17
N LEU A 149 -48.57 -25.17 -35.76
CA LEU A 149 -49.00 -25.37 -34.39
C LEU A 149 -49.44 -26.81 -34.20
N LEU A 150 -48.72 -27.57 -33.37
CA LEU A 150 -49.09 -28.92 -32.98
C LEU A 150 -49.86 -28.86 -31.65
N ILE A 151 -51.10 -29.36 -31.65
CA ILE A 151 -51.95 -29.44 -30.45
C ILE A 151 -52.32 -30.89 -30.17
N GLY A 152 -52.09 -31.34 -28.95
CA GLY A 152 -52.44 -32.68 -28.48
C GLY A 152 -52.50 -32.75 -26.95
N PRO A 153 -52.84 -33.92 -26.37
CA PRO A 153 -52.82 -34.14 -24.94
C PRO A 153 -51.45 -33.80 -24.34
N ALA A 154 -51.42 -33.09 -23.21
CA ALA A 154 -50.18 -32.66 -22.58
C ALA A 154 -49.23 -33.83 -22.26
N ASP A 155 -49.79 -34.98 -21.86
CA ASP A 155 -49.04 -36.19 -21.52
C ASP A 155 -48.38 -36.84 -22.74
N GLU A 156 -49.09 -36.91 -23.88
CA GLU A 156 -48.56 -37.48 -25.12
C GLU A 156 -47.40 -36.63 -25.65
N LEU A 157 -47.57 -35.32 -25.72
CA LEU A 157 -46.51 -34.40 -26.18
C LEU A 157 -45.30 -34.40 -25.25
N ALA A 158 -45.53 -34.42 -23.92
CA ALA A 158 -44.44 -34.52 -22.95
C ALA A 158 -43.69 -35.86 -23.06
N SER A 159 -44.40 -36.96 -23.33
CA SER A 159 -43.77 -38.27 -23.55
C SER A 159 -42.92 -38.31 -24.82
N GLN A 160 -43.42 -37.71 -25.92
CA GLN A 160 -42.69 -37.63 -27.18
C GLN A 160 -41.41 -36.80 -27.05
N GLU A 161 -41.49 -35.63 -26.40
CA GLU A 161 -40.31 -34.80 -26.10
C GLU A 161 -39.32 -35.54 -25.21
N ARG A 162 -39.80 -36.25 -24.19
CA ARG A 162 -38.93 -37.02 -23.30
C ARG A 162 -38.20 -38.10 -24.08
N THR A 163 -38.89 -38.84 -24.94
CA THR A 163 -38.28 -39.85 -25.80
C THR A 163 -37.33 -39.22 -26.81
N GLU A 164 -37.63 -38.05 -27.37
CA GLU A 164 -36.73 -37.34 -28.29
C GLU A 164 -35.45 -36.89 -27.58
N LEU A 165 -35.56 -36.29 -26.39
CA LEU A 165 -34.42 -35.91 -25.57
C LEU A 165 -33.61 -37.13 -25.10
N GLU A 166 -34.27 -38.23 -24.77
CA GLU A 166 -33.64 -39.50 -24.42
C GLU A 166 -32.90 -40.09 -25.62
N ASN A 167 -33.52 -40.11 -26.81
CA ASN A 167 -32.87 -40.51 -28.05
C ASN A 167 -31.65 -39.62 -28.37
N LEU A 168 -31.75 -38.30 -28.19
CA LEU A 168 -30.62 -37.39 -28.38
C LEU A 168 -29.49 -37.66 -27.38
N ARG A 169 -29.82 -37.98 -26.12
CA ARG A 169 -28.84 -38.40 -25.10
C ARG A 169 -28.20 -39.72 -25.49
N GLU A 170 -28.99 -40.73 -25.84
CA GLU A 170 -28.50 -42.03 -26.31
C GLU A 170 -27.60 -41.89 -27.53
N LEU A 171 -27.97 -41.06 -28.51
CA LEU A 171 -27.12 -40.76 -29.67
C LEU A 171 -25.78 -40.14 -29.26
N SER A 172 -25.80 -39.22 -28.29
CA SER A 172 -24.58 -38.62 -27.75
C SER A 172 -23.72 -39.63 -26.97
N GLU A 173 -24.35 -40.59 -26.29
CA GLU A 173 -23.69 -41.66 -25.56
C GLU A 173 -23.12 -42.73 -26.48
N LEU A 174 -23.77 -43.02 -27.61
CA LEU A 174 -23.32 -44.00 -28.60
C LEU A 174 -22.24 -43.44 -29.53
N ALA A 175 -21.98 -42.13 -29.50
CA ALA A 175 -20.95 -41.50 -30.31
C ALA A 175 -19.55 -42.10 -30.01
N PRO A 176 -18.73 -42.34 -31.05
CA PRO A 176 -17.39 -42.90 -30.85
C PRO A 176 -16.47 -41.90 -30.14
N LEU A 177 -15.77 -42.39 -29.12
CA LEU A 177 -14.73 -41.63 -28.43
C LEU A 177 -13.46 -41.60 -29.27
N THR A 178 -12.87 -40.42 -29.42
CA THR A 178 -11.60 -40.20 -30.11
C THR A 178 -10.60 -39.60 -29.14
N THR A 179 -9.33 -40.01 -29.25
CA THR A 179 -8.24 -39.44 -28.47
C THR A 179 -7.44 -38.44 -29.30
N GLU A 180 -7.26 -37.24 -28.80
CA GLU A 180 -6.44 -36.19 -29.40
C GLU A 180 -5.36 -35.68 -28.44
N TYR A 181 -4.23 -35.27 -29.01
CA TYR A 181 -3.10 -34.68 -28.30
C TYR A 181 -3.01 -33.20 -28.62
N VAL A 182 -3.09 -32.35 -27.60
CA VAL A 182 -3.04 -30.89 -27.76
C VAL A 182 -1.93 -30.32 -26.89
N ARG A 183 -0.94 -29.69 -27.53
CA ARG A 183 0.19 -29.05 -26.84
C ARG A 183 -0.17 -27.63 -26.44
N VAL A 184 0.01 -27.29 -25.16
CA VAL A 184 -0.22 -25.94 -24.61
C VAL A 184 1.09 -25.14 -24.67
N ARG A 185 1.02 -23.86 -25.06
CA ARG A 185 2.21 -23.04 -25.35
C ARG A 185 2.60 -22.10 -24.20
N TYR A 186 1.64 -21.36 -23.65
CA TYR A 186 1.90 -20.31 -22.65
C TYR A 186 1.37 -20.69 -21.27
N ALA A 187 0.20 -21.32 -21.20
CA ALA A 187 -0.40 -21.76 -19.94
C ALA A 187 0.15 -23.12 -19.46
N ASN A 188 -0.03 -23.40 -18.17
CA ASN A 188 0.27 -24.71 -17.60
C ASN A 188 -0.88 -25.70 -17.90
N ALA A 189 -0.56 -26.82 -18.55
CA ALA A 189 -1.56 -27.81 -18.97
C ALA A 189 -2.36 -28.42 -17.80
N ALA A 190 -1.75 -28.62 -16.62
CA ALA A 190 -2.44 -29.16 -15.45
C ALA A 190 -3.51 -28.20 -14.93
N GLN A 191 -3.20 -26.90 -14.87
CA GLN A 191 -4.17 -25.87 -14.48
C GLN A 191 -5.32 -25.75 -15.50
N MET A 192 -5.03 -25.88 -16.79
CA MET A 192 -6.04 -25.83 -17.85
C MET A 192 -7.00 -27.01 -17.80
N VAL A 193 -6.50 -28.23 -17.55
CA VAL A 193 -7.36 -29.41 -17.38
C VAL A 193 -8.20 -29.33 -16.11
N ALA A 194 -7.65 -28.81 -15.02
CA ALA A 194 -8.44 -28.57 -13.81
C ALA A 194 -9.58 -27.56 -14.06
N LEU A 195 -9.32 -26.52 -14.86
CA LEU A 195 -10.33 -25.50 -15.17
C LEU A 195 -11.40 -25.97 -16.16
N LEU A 196 -11.02 -26.72 -17.20
CA LEU A 196 -11.91 -27.08 -18.32
C LEU A 196 -12.48 -28.50 -18.24
N GLY A 197 -11.79 -29.41 -17.54
CA GLY A 197 -12.12 -30.82 -17.48
C GLY A 197 -12.82 -31.26 -16.20
N SER A 198 -12.84 -30.43 -15.14
CA SER A 198 -13.50 -30.77 -13.87
C SER A 198 -14.44 -29.67 -13.38
N GLY A 199 -15.68 -30.04 -13.05
CA GLY A 199 -16.70 -29.16 -12.44
C GLY A 199 -18.02 -29.08 -13.21
N ALA A 200 -19.00 -28.34 -12.65
CA ALA A 200 -20.35 -28.16 -13.20
C ALA A 200 -20.42 -27.37 -14.53
N GLY A 201 -19.28 -26.87 -15.02
CA GLY A 201 -19.10 -26.23 -16.33
C GLY A 201 -18.07 -26.95 -17.20
N SER A 202 -17.81 -28.24 -16.96
CA SER A 202 -16.87 -29.03 -17.76
C SER A 202 -17.25 -29.00 -19.23
N VAL A 203 -16.25 -28.75 -20.08
CA VAL A 203 -16.42 -28.80 -21.54
C VAL A 203 -16.45 -30.25 -22.03
N LEU A 204 -16.02 -31.19 -21.18
CA LEU A 204 -15.99 -32.63 -21.46
C LEU A 204 -17.34 -33.30 -21.16
N SER A 205 -17.62 -34.40 -21.85
CA SER A 205 -18.75 -35.28 -21.55
C SER A 205 -18.51 -36.09 -20.27
N GLU A 206 -19.57 -36.72 -19.73
CA GLU A 206 -19.44 -37.61 -18.56
C GLU A 206 -18.49 -38.80 -18.80
N ARG A 207 -18.33 -39.21 -20.06
CA ARG A 207 -17.42 -40.27 -20.49
C ARG A 207 -16.04 -39.75 -20.91
N GLY A 208 -15.89 -38.43 -20.95
CA GLY A 208 -14.68 -37.75 -21.37
C GLY A 208 -13.60 -37.85 -20.29
N ALA A 209 -12.36 -38.08 -20.71
CA ALA A 209 -11.21 -38.08 -19.83
C ALA A 209 -10.13 -37.14 -20.37
N ALA A 210 -9.53 -36.35 -19.49
CA ALA A 210 -8.38 -35.52 -19.77
C ALA A 210 -7.21 -35.94 -18.89
N MET A 211 -6.06 -36.15 -19.51
CA MET A 211 -4.79 -36.44 -18.84
C MET A 211 -3.74 -35.43 -19.29
N VAL A 212 -2.76 -35.16 -18.44
CA VAL A 212 -1.68 -34.21 -18.74
C VAL A 212 -0.35 -34.93 -18.69
N ASP A 213 0.44 -34.78 -19.76
CA ASP A 213 1.87 -35.07 -19.73
C ASP A 213 2.61 -33.76 -19.39
N GLU A 214 3.00 -33.63 -18.12
CA GLU A 214 3.70 -32.45 -17.61
C GLU A 214 5.06 -32.23 -18.29
N ARG A 215 5.75 -33.31 -18.67
CA ARG A 215 7.08 -33.23 -19.29
C ARG A 215 7.03 -32.54 -20.65
N THR A 216 5.96 -32.71 -21.40
CA THR A 216 5.78 -32.10 -22.73
C THR A 216 4.78 -30.95 -22.75
N ASN A 217 4.16 -30.63 -21.62
CA ASN A 217 3.03 -29.70 -21.49
C ASN A 217 1.92 -30.01 -22.52
N THR A 218 1.60 -31.30 -22.66
CA THR A 218 0.59 -31.81 -23.62
C THR A 218 -0.61 -32.34 -22.86
N VAL A 219 -1.80 -31.94 -23.30
CA VAL A 219 -3.07 -32.49 -22.82
C VAL A 219 -3.50 -33.62 -23.75
N VAL A 220 -3.76 -34.79 -23.18
CA VAL A 220 -4.36 -35.94 -23.85
C VAL A 220 -5.84 -35.93 -23.52
N LEU A 221 -6.68 -35.73 -24.53
CA LEU A 221 -8.13 -35.63 -24.39
C LEU A 221 -8.77 -36.84 -25.06
N THR A 222 -9.72 -37.48 -24.39
CA THR A 222 -10.54 -38.54 -24.96
C THR A 222 -12.00 -38.16 -24.79
N ASP A 223 -12.68 -37.85 -25.89
CA ASP A 223 -14.11 -37.46 -25.89
C ASP A 223 -14.72 -37.60 -27.30
N THR A 224 -15.99 -37.22 -27.46
CA THR A 224 -16.68 -37.09 -28.75
C THR A 224 -16.11 -35.94 -29.58
N ALA A 225 -16.17 -36.06 -30.91
CA ALA A 225 -15.57 -35.08 -31.84
C ALA A 225 -16.11 -33.65 -31.64
N GLU A 226 -17.39 -33.50 -31.32
CA GLU A 226 -18.02 -32.20 -31.05
C GLU A 226 -17.42 -31.53 -29.79
N ARG A 227 -17.28 -32.29 -28.70
CA ARG A 227 -16.70 -31.81 -27.43
C ARG A 227 -15.22 -31.47 -27.56
N LEU A 228 -14.45 -32.28 -28.29
CA LEU A 228 -13.04 -31.99 -28.60
C LEU A 228 -12.87 -30.67 -29.37
N SER A 229 -13.76 -30.40 -30.34
CA SER A 229 -13.73 -29.14 -31.09
C SER A 229 -14.04 -27.92 -30.19
N GLY A 230 -15.00 -28.06 -29.27
CA GLY A 230 -15.32 -27.05 -28.27
C GLY A 230 -14.17 -26.79 -27.30
N PHE A 231 -13.52 -27.85 -26.81
CA PHE A 231 -12.34 -27.74 -25.94
C PHE A 231 -11.19 -27.03 -26.66
N ARG A 232 -10.92 -27.36 -27.92
CA ARG A 232 -9.88 -26.71 -28.73
C ARG A 232 -10.17 -25.22 -28.91
N ALA A 233 -11.42 -24.86 -29.20
CA ALA A 233 -11.83 -23.46 -29.35
C ALA A 233 -11.70 -22.68 -28.03
N ALA A 234 -12.01 -23.31 -26.88
CA ALA A 234 -11.81 -22.72 -25.56
C ALA A 234 -10.32 -22.55 -25.23
N LEU A 235 -9.51 -23.58 -25.46
CA LEU A 235 -8.08 -23.55 -25.23
C LEU A 235 -7.39 -22.47 -26.07
N ALA A 236 -7.75 -22.31 -27.33
CA ALA A 236 -7.19 -21.28 -28.21
C ALA A 236 -7.47 -19.84 -27.74
N LYS A 237 -8.56 -19.61 -27.00
CA LYS A 237 -8.89 -18.31 -26.42
C LYS A 237 -8.18 -18.03 -25.09
N LEU A 238 -7.79 -19.09 -24.37
CA LEU A 238 -7.20 -19.01 -23.03
C LEU A 238 -5.66 -19.08 -23.06
N ASP A 239 -5.08 -19.80 -24.02
CA ASP A 239 -3.62 -19.94 -24.20
C ASP A 239 -3.03 -18.72 -24.93
N ILE A 240 -3.12 -17.55 -24.28
CA ILE A 240 -2.55 -16.28 -24.75
C ILE A 240 -1.27 -15.94 -23.94
N PRO A 241 -0.30 -15.24 -24.55
CA PRO A 241 0.89 -14.80 -23.82
C PRO A 241 0.50 -13.81 -22.71
N VAL A 242 1.07 -14.04 -21.54
CA VAL A 242 0.92 -13.19 -20.36
C VAL A 242 1.88 -12.01 -20.43
N ARG A 243 1.42 -10.83 -20.02
CA ARG A 243 2.23 -9.61 -19.98
C ARG A 243 3.23 -9.68 -18.83
N GLN A 244 4.42 -9.13 -19.06
CA GLN A 244 5.42 -8.91 -18.02
C GLN A 244 5.34 -7.48 -17.50
N VAL A 245 5.66 -7.30 -16.23
CA VAL A 245 5.67 -6.01 -15.55
C VAL A 245 7.02 -5.86 -14.86
N LEU A 246 7.72 -4.76 -15.15
CA LEU A 246 8.89 -4.29 -14.44
C LEU A 246 8.45 -3.30 -13.36
N ILE A 247 8.79 -3.60 -12.13
CA ILE A 247 8.50 -2.76 -10.96
C ILE A 247 9.81 -2.14 -10.50
N LYS A 248 9.87 -0.80 -10.50
CA LYS A 248 11.01 -0.04 -9.99
C LYS A 248 10.60 0.65 -8.69
N GLY A 249 11.26 0.29 -7.59
CA GLY A 249 11.17 1.00 -6.33
C GLY A 249 12.27 2.04 -6.22
N ARG A 250 11.98 3.15 -5.54
CA ARG A 250 12.98 4.11 -5.07
C ARG A 250 12.67 4.45 -3.63
N ILE A 251 13.63 4.23 -2.74
CA ILE A 251 13.52 4.62 -1.34
C ILE A 251 14.57 5.69 -1.10
N VAL A 252 14.13 6.84 -0.61
CA VAL A 252 14.97 8.00 -0.34
C VAL A 252 14.92 8.28 1.16
N ASN A 253 16.08 8.24 1.80
CA ASN A 253 16.24 8.61 3.19
C ASN A 253 17.11 9.86 3.26
N VAL A 254 16.56 10.94 3.80
CA VAL A 254 17.23 12.23 3.99
C VAL A 254 17.41 12.45 5.47
N ASN A 255 18.67 12.65 5.88
CA ASN A 255 19.03 13.05 7.23
C ASN A 255 19.60 14.46 7.20
N ARG A 256 19.10 15.33 8.06
CA ARG A 256 19.61 16.68 8.26
C ARG A 256 19.83 16.93 9.73
N ASP A 257 21.07 17.22 10.10
CA ASP A 257 21.46 17.49 11.49
C ASP A 257 21.89 18.96 11.60
N TYR A 258 21.33 19.72 12.53
CA TYR A 258 21.78 21.07 12.86
C TYR A 258 22.08 21.16 14.36
N SER A 259 23.23 21.73 14.72
CA SER A 259 23.57 22.00 16.11
C SER A 259 24.22 23.37 16.27
N GLU A 260 23.69 24.16 17.18
CA GLU A 260 24.24 25.43 17.60
C GLU A 260 24.56 25.39 19.10
N ARG A 261 25.76 25.83 19.45
CA ARG A 261 26.25 25.82 20.82
C ARG A 261 26.95 27.12 21.12
N LEU A 262 26.50 27.78 22.17
CA LEU A 262 27.08 29.01 22.67
C LEU A 262 27.40 28.83 24.14
N GLY A 263 28.66 29.06 24.49
CA GLY A 263 29.17 28.92 25.84
C GLY A 263 30.04 30.11 26.23
N ILE A 264 30.14 30.32 27.53
CA ILE A 264 30.98 31.36 28.11
C ILE A 264 31.69 30.85 29.34
N ARG A 265 32.93 31.24 29.52
CA ARG A 265 33.60 31.09 30.82
C ARG A 265 34.29 32.38 31.17
N TRP A 266 34.22 32.73 32.44
CA TRP A 266 34.95 33.87 32.94
C TRP A 266 35.23 33.67 34.42
N GLY A 267 36.28 34.31 34.88
CA GLY A 267 36.69 34.20 36.25
C GLY A 267 37.91 35.04 36.49
N GLY A 268 38.24 35.19 37.75
CA GLY A 268 39.30 36.07 38.14
C GLY A 268 39.91 35.67 39.44
N LEU A 269 41.02 36.32 39.75
CA LEU A 269 41.73 36.19 40.99
C LEU A 269 42.00 37.59 41.52
N GLY A 270 41.52 37.87 42.72
CA GLY A 270 41.93 39.02 43.51
C GLY A 270 42.79 38.56 44.68
N ARG A 271 43.83 39.32 44.97
CA ARG A 271 44.70 39.16 46.12
C ARG A 271 44.75 40.45 46.90
N GLU A 272 44.52 40.37 48.19
CA GLU A 272 44.65 41.50 49.11
C GLU A 272 45.58 41.11 50.26
N VAL A 273 46.60 41.93 50.50
CA VAL A 273 47.48 41.77 51.67
C VAL A 273 46.92 42.66 52.79
N LEU A 274 46.45 42.01 53.85
CA LEU A 274 45.92 42.66 55.04
C LEU A 274 47.06 43.36 55.82
N GLU A 275 46.73 44.34 56.65
CA GLU A 275 47.72 45.11 57.45
C GLU A 275 48.60 44.24 58.37
N ASP A 276 48.09 43.06 58.76
CA ASP A 276 48.77 42.01 59.54
C ASP A 276 49.66 41.08 58.68
N GLY A 277 49.83 41.38 57.39
CA GLY A 277 50.61 40.55 56.47
C GLY A 277 49.94 39.24 56.05
N ARG A 278 48.69 39.00 56.46
CA ARG A 278 47.85 37.90 55.98
C ARG A 278 47.37 38.17 54.56
N GLU A 279 47.31 37.14 53.71
CA GLU A 279 46.82 37.24 52.33
C GLU A 279 45.38 36.73 52.24
N LEU A 280 44.47 37.56 51.73
CA LEU A 280 43.11 37.18 51.37
C LEU A 280 43.05 37.00 49.84
N GLN A 281 42.71 35.79 49.42
CA GLN A 281 42.54 35.44 48.02
C GLN A 281 41.07 35.15 47.73
N TYR A 282 40.52 35.73 46.68
CA TYR A 282 39.14 35.49 46.23
C TYR A 282 39.09 35.28 44.71
N GLY A 283 38.29 34.32 44.28
CA GLY A 283 38.20 33.94 42.87
C GLY A 283 37.45 32.64 42.64
N GLY A 284 37.60 32.08 41.44
CA GLY A 284 37.01 30.81 41.02
C GLY A 284 37.53 29.58 41.77
N MET A 285 36.93 28.41 41.47
CA MET A 285 37.32 27.13 42.07
C MET A 285 38.72 26.72 41.56
N GLY A 286 39.69 26.56 42.48
CA GLY A 286 41.09 26.26 42.15
C GLY A 286 42.07 27.42 42.39
N ALA A 287 41.62 28.51 43.03
CA ALA A 287 42.45 29.60 43.51
C ALA A 287 43.44 29.14 44.60
N THR A 288 44.60 28.61 44.18
CA THR A 288 45.77 28.43 45.05
C THR A 288 46.82 29.47 44.67
N ALA A 289 47.41 30.13 45.67
CA ALA A 289 48.28 31.31 45.60
C ALA A 289 49.55 31.23 44.72
N ASP A 290 49.81 30.13 44.03
CA ASP A 290 51.02 29.95 43.21
C ASP A 290 50.85 30.45 41.76
N ALA A 291 50.22 31.63 41.60
CA ALA A 291 50.02 32.30 40.31
C ALA A 291 51.22 33.19 39.90
N THR A 292 52.29 33.23 40.71
CA THR A 292 53.52 33.97 40.43
C THR A 292 54.66 33.11 39.87
N ALA A 293 54.49 31.79 39.77
CA ALA A 293 55.41 30.94 39.03
C ALA A 293 55.26 31.18 37.52
N GLU A 294 56.36 31.48 36.81
CA GLU A 294 56.44 31.43 35.35
C GLU A 294 55.84 30.10 34.85
N GLY A 295 54.67 30.16 34.23
CA GLY A 295 53.83 28.99 33.91
C GLY A 295 52.44 28.98 34.56
N GLY A 296 52.05 30.06 35.24
CA GLY A 296 50.78 30.24 35.96
C GLY A 296 49.55 29.64 35.28
N LYS A 297 48.85 28.77 36.02
CA LYS A 297 47.65 28.06 35.59
C LYS A 297 46.54 29.05 35.22
N ARG A 298 46.43 29.36 33.93
CA ARG A 298 45.23 29.94 33.32
C ARG A 298 44.05 29.00 33.59
N GLY A 299 42.99 29.49 34.23
CA GLY A 299 41.80 28.67 34.49
C GLY A 299 41.02 28.87 35.78
N ASN A 300 41.17 30.02 36.47
CA ASN A 300 40.41 30.29 37.69
C ASN A 300 38.98 30.77 37.40
N TRP A 301 38.15 29.89 36.84
CA TRP A 301 36.81 30.21 36.35
C TRP A 301 35.80 30.33 37.50
N VAL A 302 35.08 31.44 37.57
CA VAL A 302 33.91 31.63 38.45
C VAL A 302 32.66 31.07 37.76
N VAL A 303 32.54 31.33 36.46
CA VAL A 303 31.56 30.71 35.56
C VAL A 303 32.31 29.88 34.55
N ASN A 304 31.97 28.59 34.44
CA ASN A 304 32.59 27.68 33.48
C ASN A 304 31.54 26.98 32.62
N PHE A 305 30.97 27.73 31.70
CA PHE A 305 29.96 27.30 30.75
C PHE A 305 30.50 27.28 29.32
N ALA A 306 31.80 27.14 29.14
CA ALA A 306 32.41 27.06 27.81
C ALA A 306 31.96 25.81 27.04
N GLU A 307 32.01 25.90 25.71
CA GLU A 307 31.79 24.78 24.81
C GLU A 307 32.98 23.81 24.87
N ALA A 308 32.68 22.55 25.20
CA ALA A 308 33.67 21.52 25.43
C ALA A 308 34.32 21.00 24.14
N SER A 309 33.65 21.15 22.99
CA SER A 309 34.15 20.70 21.69
C SER A 309 35.46 21.41 21.31
N SER A 310 36.48 20.66 20.88
CA SER A 310 37.73 21.23 20.37
C SER A 310 37.52 22.07 19.10
N ALA A 311 36.47 21.79 18.33
CA ALA A 311 36.10 22.52 17.12
C ALA A 311 35.43 23.89 17.38
N ALA A 312 35.13 24.22 18.64
CA ALA A 312 34.52 25.50 18.97
C ALA A 312 35.48 26.67 18.73
N THR A 313 34.98 27.73 18.10
CA THR A 313 35.69 29.00 18.00
C THR A 313 35.71 29.66 19.38
N ARG A 314 36.90 30.04 19.84
CA ARG A 314 37.10 30.66 21.16
C ARG A 314 37.75 32.03 21.02
N VAL A 315 37.18 33.01 21.71
CA VAL A 315 37.76 34.34 21.86
C VAL A 315 38.00 34.58 23.34
N GLN A 316 39.27 34.61 23.74
CA GLN A 316 39.68 34.87 25.11
C GLN A 316 40.24 36.29 25.23
N MET A 317 39.84 37.00 26.27
CA MET A 317 40.34 38.30 26.68
C MET A 317 40.71 38.23 28.16
N GLY A 318 41.89 38.73 28.50
CA GLY A 318 42.37 38.76 29.89
C GLY A 318 42.82 40.16 30.27
N LEU A 319 42.45 40.61 31.46
CA LEU A 319 42.96 41.81 32.12
C LEU A 319 43.81 41.36 33.31
N ALA A 320 45.05 41.81 33.40
CA ALA A 320 45.97 41.45 34.48
C ALA A 320 46.61 42.70 35.09
N ALA A 321 46.61 42.76 36.41
CA ALA A 321 47.26 43.72 37.28
C ALA A 321 47.95 42.96 38.42
N VAL A 322 48.80 43.65 39.20
CA VAL A 322 49.62 43.02 40.26
C VAL A 322 48.78 42.24 41.27
N ASP A 323 47.58 42.73 41.57
CA ASP A 323 46.71 42.18 42.60
C ASP A 323 45.39 41.61 42.05
N TYR A 324 45.15 41.75 40.73
CA TYR A 324 43.89 41.36 40.11
C TYR A 324 44.09 40.78 38.73
N HIS A 325 43.41 39.68 38.44
CA HIS A 325 43.33 39.09 37.12
C HIS A 325 41.88 38.76 36.78
N LEU A 326 41.44 39.06 35.57
CA LEU A 326 40.13 38.72 35.04
C LEU A 326 40.29 38.12 33.65
N ASP A 327 39.83 36.90 33.47
CA ASP A 327 39.74 36.23 32.18
C ASP A 327 38.27 36.10 31.76
N LEU A 328 38.01 36.33 30.47
CA LEU A 328 36.74 36.12 29.80
C LEU A 328 37.00 35.33 28.53
N GLU A 329 36.24 34.27 28.30
CA GLU A 329 36.25 33.53 27.05
C GLU A 329 34.84 33.27 26.56
N LEU A 330 34.59 33.67 25.32
CA LEU A 330 33.41 33.30 24.55
C LEU A 330 33.75 32.11 23.67
N SER A 331 32.86 31.13 23.63
CA SER A 331 33.01 29.93 22.81
C SER A 331 31.74 29.66 22.02
N ALA A 332 31.86 29.41 20.72
CA ALA A 332 30.73 29.15 19.84
C ALA A 332 31.04 28.03 18.85
N LEU A 333 30.04 27.22 18.55
CA LEU A 333 30.08 26.18 17.53
C LEU A 333 28.72 26.07 16.84
N ALA A 334 28.69 26.21 15.53
CA ALA A 334 27.56 25.83 14.71
C ALA A 334 28.02 24.72 13.75
N SER A 335 27.22 23.67 13.63
CA SER A 335 27.48 22.52 12.76
C SER A 335 26.20 22.14 12.02
N GLU A 336 26.34 21.83 10.73
CA GLU A 336 25.26 21.32 9.89
C GLU A 336 25.74 20.05 9.17
N GLY A 337 24.90 19.02 9.14
CA GLY A 337 25.11 17.76 8.45
C GLY A 337 23.95 17.47 7.50
N HIS A 338 24.24 16.93 6.33
CA HIS A 338 23.25 16.52 5.36
C HIS A 338 23.67 15.20 4.70
N ALA A 339 22.76 14.22 4.69
CA ALA A 339 22.97 12.94 4.02
C ALA A 339 21.71 12.54 3.27
N GLU A 340 21.88 12.08 2.03
CA GLU A 340 20.81 11.52 1.21
C GLU A 340 21.23 10.10 0.79
N ILE A 341 20.38 9.11 1.10
CA ILE A 341 20.60 7.70 0.78
C ILE A 341 19.47 7.24 -0.14
N ILE A 342 19.83 6.73 -1.32
CA ILE A 342 18.85 6.29 -2.33
C ILE A 342 19.04 4.79 -2.60
N ALA A 343 18.01 3.99 -2.32
CA ALA A 343 17.94 2.58 -2.69
C ALA A 343 17.01 2.38 -3.89
N ARG A 344 17.40 1.53 -4.86
CA ARG A 344 16.67 1.29 -6.12
C ARG A 344 16.42 -0.20 -6.37
N PRO A 345 15.52 -0.85 -5.60
CA PRO A 345 15.14 -2.23 -5.91
C PRO A 345 14.34 -2.28 -7.22
N GLN A 346 14.61 -3.30 -8.05
CA GLN A 346 13.87 -3.54 -9.29
C GLN A 346 13.61 -5.02 -9.47
N VAL A 347 12.42 -5.37 -9.93
CA VAL A 347 12.03 -6.76 -10.19
C VAL A 347 11.10 -6.85 -11.39
N VAL A 348 11.25 -7.90 -12.19
CA VAL A 348 10.35 -8.21 -13.32
C VAL A 348 9.55 -9.44 -12.96
N THR A 349 8.24 -9.40 -13.18
CA THR A 349 7.35 -10.54 -12.97
C THR A 349 6.24 -10.57 -14.00
N THR A 350 5.50 -11.67 -14.03
CA THR A 350 4.33 -11.86 -14.89
C THR A 350 3.07 -11.35 -14.19
N ASP A 351 2.04 -10.98 -14.97
CA ASP A 351 0.71 -10.67 -14.43
C ASP A 351 0.22 -11.74 -13.43
N LYS A 352 -0.25 -11.30 -12.25
CA LYS A 352 -0.73 -12.10 -11.11
C LYS A 352 0.29 -13.03 -10.46
N GLN A 353 1.58 -12.89 -10.76
CA GLN A 353 2.64 -13.69 -10.13
C GLN A 353 3.41 -12.86 -9.10
N GLN A 354 3.54 -13.42 -7.90
CA GLN A 354 4.31 -12.81 -6.82
C GLN A 354 5.80 -12.82 -7.16
N ALA A 355 6.46 -11.69 -6.92
CA ALA A 355 7.90 -11.53 -7.06
C ALA A 355 8.47 -10.83 -5.84
N THR A 356 9.63 -11.31 -5.41
CA THR A 356 10.34 -10.78 -4.25
C THR A 356 11.82 -10.60 -4.60
N ILE A 357 12.38 -9.46 -4.22
CA ILE A 357 13.81 -9.18 -4.27
C ILE A 357 14.28 -8.72 -2.89
N GLU A 358 15.36 -9.31 -2.40
CA GLU A 358 15.94 -9.03 -1.08
C GLU A 358 17.44 -8.80 -1.18
N SER A 359 17.96 -7.85 -0.41
CA SER A 359 19.39 -7.60 -0.29
C SER A 359 19.72 -7.13 1.14
N GLY A 360 20.68 -7.78 1.78
CA GLY A 360 21.11 -7.40 3.12
C GLY A 360 21.97 -8.46 3.78
N VAL A 361 21.92 -8.51 5.11
CA VAL A 361 22.76 -9.38 5.93
C VAL A 361 21.93 -10.14 6.96
N GLU A 362 22.41 -11.30 7.37
CA GLU A 362 21.85 -12.06 8.47
C GLU A 362 22.70 -11.88 9.72
N ILE A 363 22.06 -11.50 10.82
CA ILE A 363 22.71 -11.26 12.11
C ILE A 363 22.46 -12.47 13.01
N PRO A 364 23.49 -13.11 13.58
CA PRO A 364 23.31 -14.20 14.52
C PRO A 364 22.90 -13.70 15.92
N TYR A 365 21.82 -14.26 16.45
CA TYR A 365 21.33 -14.06 17.81
C TYR A 365 21.50 -15.35 18.61
N GLN A 366 21.94 -15.24 19.87
CA GLN A 366 21.97 -16.38 20.77
C GLN A 366 20.61 -16.51 21.47
N GLU A 367 19.91 -17.62 21.23
CA GLU A 367 18.65 -17.98 21.88
C GLU A 367 18.90 -19.11 22.89
N ALA A 368 18.25 -19.05 24.06
CA ALA A 368 18.30 -20.13 25.03
C ALA A 368 17.38 -21.27 24.56
N SER A 369 17.96 -22.45 24.29
CA SER A 369 17.21 -23.65 23.97
C SER A 369 16.48 -24.20 25.20
N SER A 370 15.42 -24.99 24.98
CA SER A 370 14.67 -25.67 26.04
C SER A 370 15.50 -26.64 26.88
N SER A 371 16.67 -27.06 26.39
CA SER A 371 17.65 -27.89 27.10
C SER A 371 18.66 -27.10 27.95
N GLY A 372 18.61 -25.76 27.95
CA GLY A 372 19.60 -24.90 28.61
C GLY A 372 20.89 -24.66 27.81
N ALA A 373 21.02 -25.24 26.62
CA ALA A 373 22.09 -24.93 25.66
C ALA A 373 21.78 -23.63 24.89
N THR A 374 22.82 -22.89 24.49
CA THR A 374 22.66 -21.73 23.59
C THR A 374 22.57 -22.20 22.13
N SER A 375 21.52 -21.76 21.42
CA SER A 375 21.34 -21.96 19.97
C SER A 375 21.56 -20.65 19.24
N THR A 376 22.08 -20.69 18.01
CA THR A 376 22.25 -19.48 17.19
C THR A 376 21.12 -19.38 16.17
N SER A 377 20.37 -18.29 16.22
CA SER A 377 19.22 -17.97 15.36
C SER A 377 19.57 -16.75 14.51
N PHE A 378 19.41 -16.85 13.19
CA PHE A 378 19.72 -15.74 12.28
C PHE A 378 18.49 -14.85 12.09
N LYS A 379 18.65 -13.53 12.27
CA LYS A 379 17.64 -12.53 11.92
C LYS A 379 18.13 -11.70 10.75
N GLN A 380 17.27 -11.54 9.75
CA GLN A 380 17.57 -10.81 8.53
C GLN A 380 17.43 -9.30 8.75
N ALA A 381 18.44 -8.55 8.33
CA ALA A 381 18.39 -7.10 8.13
C ALA A 381 18.54 -6.84 6.63
N VAL A 382 17.40 -6.86 5.92
CA VAL A 382 17.33 -6.76 4.45
C VAL A 382 16.47 -5.58 3.99
N LEU A 383 16.85 -5.04 2.83
CA LEU A 383 15.96 -4.30 1.95
C LEU A 383 15.20 -5.32 1.11
N GLN A 384 13.87 -5.31 1.20
CA GLN A 384 12.98 -6.23 0.51
C GLN A 384 11.89 -5.45 -0.24
N LEU A 385 11.67 -5.82 -1.49
CA LEU A 385 10.50 -5.44 -2.28
C LEU A 385 9.79 -6.72 -2.70
N GLU A 386 8.56 -6.86 -2.23
CA GLU A 386 7.65 -7.94 -2.60
C GLU A 386 6.41 -7.33 -3.27
N VAL A 387 6.00 -7.91 -4.40
CA VAL A 387 4.93 -7.36 -5.22
C VAL A 387 4.13 -8.45 -5.92
N VAL A 388 2.82 -8.24 -6.02
CA VAL A 388 1.91 -8.99 -6.89
C VAL A 388 1.22 -7.99 -7.83
N PRO A 389 1.57 -7.94 -9.12
CA PRO A 389 0.92 -7.02 -10.06
C PRO A 389 -0.31 -7.64 -10.71
N HIS A 390 -1.26 -6.79 -11.06
CA HIS A 390 -2.40 -7.11 -11.89
C HIS A 390 -2.60 -6.03 -12.97
N VAL A 391 -2.44 -6.42 -14.23
CA VAL A 391 -2.59 -5.53 -15.39
C VAL A 391 -4.04 -5.54 -15.87
N THR A 392 -4.66 -4.37 -15.94
CA THR A 392 -6.03 -4.20 -16.43
C THR A 392 -6.05 -4.01 -17.95
N PRO A 393 -7.21 -4.20 -18.63
CA PRO A 393 -7.32 -4.04 -20.08
C PRO A 393 -6.98 -2.62 -20.59
N ASN A 394 -7.06 -1.60 -19.74
CA ASN A 394 -6.69 -0.22 -20.04
C ASN A 394 -5.24 0.13 -19.65
N GLU A 395 -4.37 -0.88 -19.54
CA GLU A 395 -2.92 -0.72 -19.24
C GLU A 395 -2.62 -0.01 -17.92
N ARG A 396 -3.52 -0.13 -16.96
CA ARG A 396 -3.27 0.27 -15.58
C ARG A 396 -2.86 -0.94 -14.77
N ILE A 397 -2.17 -0.70 -13.68
CA ILE A 397 -1.52 -1.74 -12.90
C ILE A 397 -1.97 -1.58 -11.46
N ILE A 398 -2.69 -2.58 -10.97
CA ILE A 398 -3.02 -2.75 -9.56
C ILE A 398 -1.87 -3.56 -8.96
N MET A 399 -1.29 -3.14 -7.85
CA MET A 399 -0.21 -3.89 -7.20
C MET A 399 -0.44 -3.97 -5.71
N ASP A 400 -0.33 -5.19 -5.18
CA ASP A 400 -0.14 -5.42 -3.76
C ASP A 400 1.36 -5.32 -3.48
N LEU A 401 1.75 -4.39 -2.62
CA LEU A 401 3.15 -4.04 -2.36
C LEU A 401 3.48 -4.24 -0.89
N VAL A 402 4.58 -4.96 -0.65
CA VAL A 402 5.24 -5.02 0.65
C VAL A 402 6.66 -4.52 0.48
N VAL A 403 6.94 -3.34 1.03
CA VAL A 403 8.27 -2.74 1.03
C VAL A 403 8.79 -2.77 2.45
N LYS A 404 9.97 -3.37 2.64
CA LYS A 404 10.63 -3.47 3.93
C LYS A 404 12.07 -3.00 3.80
N GLN A 405 12.51 -2.16 4.72
CA GLN A 405 13.89 -1.72 4.83
C GLN A 405 14.35 -1.89 6.27
N ASP A 406 15.24 -2.86 6.48
CA ASP A 406 15.90 -3.07 7.75
C ASP A 406 17.33 -2.52 7.69
N THR A 407 17.79 -1.95 8.80
CA THR A 407 19.19 -1.55 9.00
C THR A 407 19.70 -2.02 10.36
N VAL A 408 21.00 -2.26 10.46
CA VAL A 408 21.64 -2.65 11.72
C VAL A 408 21.67 -1.43 12.65
N GLY A 409 21.02 -1.55 13.80
CA GLY A 409 20.93 -0.52 14.82
C GLY A 409 22.08 -0.58 15.84
N THR A 410 21.90 0.09 16.97
CA THR A 410 22.89 0.13 18.06
C THR A 410 22.97 -1.22 18.78
N LEU A 411 24.12 -1.50 19.39
CA LEU A 411 24.29 -2.69 20.22
C LEU A 411 23.61 -2.51 21.58
N TYR A 412 22.79 -3.48 21.96
CA TYR A 412 22.18 -3.62 23.27
C TYR A 412 22.71 -4.91 23.91
N ASN A 413 23.41 -4.81 25.04
CA ASN A 413 24.06 -5.95 25.71
C ASN A 413 24.96 -6.81 24.79
N GLY A 414 25.68 -6.17 23.86
CA GLY A 414 26.55 -6.86 22.90
C GLY A 414 25.83 -7.47 21.68
N VAL A 415 24.51 -7.34 21.59
CA VAL A 415 23.69 -7.81 20.47
C VAL A 415 23.17 -6.60 19.68
N PRO A 416 23.38 -6.51 18.36
CA PRO A 416 22.86 -5.40 17.57
C PRO A 416 21.33 -5.42 17.52
N SER A 417 20.70 -4.25 17.60
CA SER A 417 19.28 -4.07 17.29
C SER A 417 19.05 -3.98 15.78
N ILE A 418 17.80 -4.13 15.33
CA ILE A 418 17.41 -3.97 13.92
C ILE A 418 16.39 -2.84 13.86
N ASN A 419 16.69 -1.81 13.09
CA ASN A 419 15.74 -0.75 12.78
C ASN A 419 14.94 -1.17 11.54
N THR A 420 13.63 -1.38 11.69
CA THR A 420 12.75 -1.85 10.61
C THR A 420 11.80 -0.75 10.17
N THR A 421 11.73 -0.53 8.86
CA THR A 421 10.64 0.23 8.23
C THR A 421 9.86 -0.68 7.30
N LYS A 422 8.53 -0.72 7.44
CA LYS A 422 7.67 -1.60 6.65
C LYS A 422 6.41 -0.89 6.17
N ILE A 423 6.09 -1.03 4.89
CA ILE A 423 4.85 -0.57 4.27
C ILE A 423 4.16 -1.77 3.61
N ILE A 424 2.85 -1.91 3.86
CA ILE A 424 1.97 -2.85 3.17
C ILE A 424 0.84 -2.02 2.59
N THR A 425 0.70 -2.00 1.27
CA THR A 425 -0.32 -1.19 0.60
C THR A 425 -0.74 -1.80 -0.73
N GLN A 426 -1.94 -1.44 -1.17
CA GLN A 426 -2.42 -1.73 -2.52
C GLN A 426 -2.58 -0.41 -3.27
N VAL A 427 -2.02 -0.34 -4.47
CA VAL A 427 -2.03 0.89 -5.28
C VAL A 427 -2.50 0.62 -6.70
N PHE A 428 -3.15 1.62 -7.27
CA PHE A 428 -3.60 1.63 -8.67
C PHE A 428 -2.88 2.74 -9.42
N ILE A 429 -2.04 2.38 -10.38
CA ILE A 429 -1.12 3.31 -11.04
C ILE A 429 -1.20 3.09 -12.56
N ASP A 430 -1.05 4.16 -13.33
CA ASP A 430 -0.92 4.09 -14.79
C ASP A 430 0.47 3.57 -15.21
N ASN A 431 0.54 2.91 -16.36
CA ASN A 431 1.81 2.40 -16.90
C ASN A 431 2.87 3.51 -17.02
N GLY A 432 4.07 3.27 -16.47
CA GLY A 432 5.22 4.17 -16.52
C GLY A 432 5.16 5.37 -15.57
N GLN A 433 4.05 5.59 -14.86
CA GLN A 433 3.93 6.70 -13.91
C GLN A 433 4.54 6.36 -12.55
N THR A 434 5.04 7.38 -11.86
CA THR A 434 5.61 7.22 -10.52
C THR A 434 4.62 7.75 -9.49
N VAL A 435 4.33 6.96 -8.47
CA VAL A 435 3.53 7.38 -7.32
C VAL A 435 4.39 7.37 -6.06
N VAL A 436 4.10 8.31 -5.15
CA VAL A 436 4.60 8.28 -3.79
C VAL A 436 3.68 7.36 -3.00
N LEU A 437 4.19 6.22 -2.51
CA LEU A 437 3.42 5.30 -1.67
C LEU A 437 3.17 5.91 -0.28
N GLY A 438 4.15 6.69 0.20
CA GLY A 438 4.11 7.33 1.50
C GLY A 438 5.50 7.74 1.96
N GLY A 439 5.54 8.31 3.15
CA GLY A 439 6.76 8.72 3.81
C GLY A 439 6.56 8.95 5.30
N ILE A 440 7.68 9.07 6.03
CA ILE A 440 7.72 9.36 7.45
C ILE A 440 8.73 10.48 7.65
N THR A 441 8.30 11.59 8.26
CA THR A 441 9.18 12.66 8.69
C THR A 441 9.23 12.68 10.21
N ARG A 442 10.43 12.74 10.78
CA ARG A 442 10.67 12.85 12.21
C ARG A 442 11.61 14.02 12.45
N THR A 443 11.26 14.87 13.41
CA THR A 443 12.06 16.03 13.80
C THR A 443 12.26 15.97 15.31
N ASP A 444 13.51 15.82 15.74
CA ASP A 444 13.90 15.76 17.14
C ASP A 444 14.61 17.07 17.53
N ARG A 445 13.87 17.98 18.19
CA ARG A 445 14.42 19.24 18.70
C ARG A 445 14.82 19.14 20.16
N ASN A 446 16.08 19.44 20.46
CA ASN A 446 16.61 19.45 21.80
C ASN A 446 17.27 20.81 22.11
N ALA A 447 16.69 21.52 23.08
CA ALA A 447 17.25 22.75 23.61
C ALA A 447 17.66 22.53 25.08
N SER A 448 18.95 22.69 25.36
CA SER A 448 19.53 22.56 26.69
C SER A 448 20.19 23.87 27.12
N ILE A 449 19.77 24.40 28.26
CA ILE A 449 20.34 25.63 28.84
C ILE A 449 20.90 25.29 30.23
N ALA A 450 22.22 25.37 30.36
CA ALA A 450 22.89 25.34 31.66
C ALA A 450 23.15 26.78 32.11
N LYS A 451 22.75 27.17 33.31
CA LYS A 451 22.86 28.55 33.78
C LYS A 451 23.17 28.64 35.26
N THR A 452 23.80 29.73 35.68
CA THR A 452 23.92 30.08 37.10
C THR A 452 22.54 30.53 37.61
N PRO A 453 22.03 29.98 38.74
CA PRO A 453 20.78 30.45 39.34
C PRO A 453 20.82 31.97 39.58
N PHE A 454 19.66 32.64 39.42
CA PHE A 454 19.50 34.10 39.49
C PHE A 454 20.20 34.88 38.37
N PHE A 455 21.54 34.79 38.23
CA PHE A 455 22.32 35.59 37.29
C PHE A 455 22.08 35.24 35.82
N GLY A 456 21.77 33.98 35.50
CA GLY A 456 21.50 33.52 34.13
C GLY A 456 20.21 34.06 33.51
N ASP A 457 19.30 34.57 34.35
CA ASP A 457 17.99 35.08 33.94
C ASP A 457 17.92 36.61 33.85
N LEU A 458 19.03 37.31 34.13
CA LEU A 458 19.10 38.75 34.01
C LEU A 458 18.94 39.21 32.54
N PRO A 459 18.15 40.26 32.27
CA PRO A 459 18.08 40.85 30.95
C PRO A 459 19.45 41.39 30.53
N PHE A 460 19.80 41.23 29.25
CA PHE A 460 21.09 41.60 28.65
C PHE A 460 22.31 40.81 29.18
N LEU A 461 22.51 40.77 30.49
CA LEU A 461 23.69 40.17 31.14
C LEU A 461 23.59 38.65 31.36
N GLY A 462 22.39 38.07 31.37
CA GLY A 462 22.19 36.65 31.64
C GLY A 462 22.89 35.71 30.65
N ARG A 463 23.19 36.20 29.44
CA ARG A 463 24.00 35.47 28.45
C ARG A 463 25.44 35.20 28.92
N LEU A 464 25.98 36.02 29.84
CA LEU A 464 27.32 35.83 30.41
C LEU A 464 27.35 34.76 31.52
N PHE A 465 26.19 34.22 31.89
CA PHE A 465 26.02 33.28 33.00
C PHE A 465 25.29 32.00 32.56
N ARG A 466 25.29 31.69 31.26
CA ARG A 466 24.63 30.50 30.71
C ARG A 466 25.33 29.93 29.49
N ARG A 467 25.16 28.63 29.27
CA ARG A 467 25.43 27.90 28.02
C ARG A 467 24.10 27.52 27.39
N SER A 468 23.95 27.73 26.09
CA SER A 468 22.83 27.21 25.30
C SER A 468 23.34 26.22 24.27
N ILE A 469 22.69 25.06 24.20
CA ILE A 469 22.88 24.03 23.19
C ILE A 469 21.53 23.81 22.54
N GLU A 470 21.45 24.06 21.25
CA GLU A 470 20.29 23.78 20.42
C GLU A 470 20.69 22.74 19.38
N ARG A 471 19.83 21.74 19.20
CA ARG A 471 20.00 20.65 18.25
C ARG A 471 18.66 20.37 17.58
N ASP A 472 18.67 20.29 16.27
CA ASP A 472 17.54 19.89 15.45
C ASP A 472 18.01 18.76 14.53
N ASP A 473 17.52 17.55 14.77
CA ASP A 473 17.82 16.37 13.95
C ASP A 473 16.54 15.99 13.18
N GLU A 474 16.58 16.07 11.84
CA GLU A 474 15.46 15.81 10.94
C GLU A 474 15.73 14.58 10.07
N HIS A 475 14.78 13.65 10.06
CA HIS A 475 14.82 12.40 9.30
C HIS A 475 13.58 12.30 8.41
N GLU A 476 13.78 12.19 7.10
CA GLU A 476 12.69 12.04 6.13
C GLU A 476 12.89 10.77 5.30
N LEU A 477 11.87 9.92 5.28
CA LEU A 477 11.80 8.73 4.44
C LEU A 477 10.71 8.92 3.40
N LEU A 478 11.01 8.72 2.12
CA LEU A 478 10.06 8.72 1.02
C LEU A 478 10.20 7.45 0.19
N ILE A 479 9.08 6.81 -0.14
CA ILE A 479 9.04 5.59 -0.96
C ILE A 479 8.22 5.85 -2.23
N PHE A 480 8.87 5.63 -3.36
CA PHE A 480 8.30 5.78 -4.70
C PHE A 480 8.24 4.42 -5.40
N ILE A 481 7.19 4.21 -6.19
CA ILE A 481 7.06 3.05 -7.08
C ILE A 481 6.70 3.52 -8.48
N THR A 482 7.34 2.89 -9.48
CA THR A 482 7.08 3.09 -10.90
C THR A 482 6.91 1.71 -11.56
N PRO A 483 5.69 1.29 -11.92
CA PRO A 483 5.49 0.08 -12.70
C PRO A 483 5.61 0.38 -14.20
N SER A 484 6.05 -0.61 -14.98
CA SER A 484 6.14 -0.53 -16.43
C SER A 484 5.78 -1.89 -17.03
N VAL A 485 4.80 -1.94 -17.93
CA VAL A 485 4.57 -3.14 -18.75
C VAL A 485 5.76 -3.30 -19.70
N VAL A 486 6.25 -4.53 -19.83
CA VAL A 486 7.36 -4.90 -20.71
C VAL A 486 6.76 -5.71 -21.87
N ASP A 487 6.74 -5.12 -23.06
CA ASP A 487 6.21 -5.76 -24.27
C ASP A 487 7.24 -6.71 -24.92
N GLU A 488 8.53 -6.48 -24.68
CA GLU A 488 9.63 -7.27 -25.23
C GLU A 488 10.69 -7.49 -24.14
N PRO A 489 11.18 -8.72 -23.93
CA PRO A 489 12.20 -8.97 -22.91
C PRO A 489 13.40 -8.04 -23.17
N PRO A 490 13.92 -7.35 -22.13
CA PRO A 490 15.02 -6.42 -22.32
C PRO A 490 16.19 -7.16 -22.98
N ALA A 491 16.67 -6.61 -24.10
CA ALA A 491 17.86 -7.13 -24.76
C ALA A 491 19.00 -7.17 -23.73
N VAL A 492 19.47 -8.37 -23.42
CA VAL A 492 20.65 -8.56 -22.59
C VAL A 492 21.80 -7.83 -23.30
N PRO A 493 22.44 -6.82 -22.69
CA PRO A 493 23.61 -6.20 -23.30
C PRO A 493 24.65 -7.31 -23.53
N PRO A 494 25.29 -7.37 -24.72
CA PRO A 494 26.31 -8.38 -24.98
C PRO A 494 27.37 -8.31 -23.88
N SER A 495 27.72 -9.47 -23.33
CA SER A 495 28.65 -9.67 -22.23
C SER A 495 30.11 -9.36 -22.62
N SER A 496 30.39 -8.14 -23.10
CA SER A 496 31.73 -7.74 -23.54
C SER A 496 32.62 -7.18 -22.42
N ASP A 497 32.10 -6.97 -21.21
CA ASP A 497 32.85 -6.29 -20.11
C ASP A 497 33.36 -7.21 -18.99
N LEU A 498 33.31 -8.53 -19.15
CA LEU A 498 33.83 -9.48 -18.15
C LEU A 498 35.14 -10.18 -18.57
N GLY A 499 35.69 -9.86 -19.75
CA GLY A 499 36.92 -10.49 -20.28
C GLY A 499 38.24 -9.86 -19.80
N ASP A 500 38.27 -8.56 -19.50
CA ASP A 500 39.55 -7.84 -19.37
C ASP A 500 40.12 -7.75 -17.94
N ALA A 501 39.42 -8.31 -16.94
CA ALA A 501 39.83 -8.18 -15.54
C ALA A 501 40.55 -9.42 -14.95
N VAL A 502 40.71 -10.52 -15.70
CA VAL A 502 41.28 -11.78 -15.17
C VAL A 502 42.71 -12.06 -15.68
N GLU A 503 43.22 -11.35 -16.69
CA GLU A 503 44.54 -11.69 -17.27
C GLU A 503 45.74 -10.90 -16.72
N ASN A 504 45.54 -9.86 -15.90
CA ASN A 504 46.64 -9.03 -15.37
C ASN A 504 46.93 -9.25 -13.87
N GLY A 505 46.93 -10.50 -13.41
CA GLY A 505 47.21 -10.85 -12.01
C GLY A 505 48.20 -11.98 -11.77
N ALA A 506 48.74 -12.61 -12.82
CA ALA A 506 49.69 -13.72 -12.70
C ALA A 506 50.97 -13.43 -13.50
N GLY A 507 51.85 -12.59 -12.97
CA GLY A 507 53.16 -12.38 -13.56
C GLY A 507 53.94 -11.17 -13.07
N SER A 508 54.31 -11.13 -11.79
CA SER A 508 55.59 -10.56 -11.29
C SER A 508 55.74 -10.80 -9.80
#